data_AF-A0A256Z7Y1-F1
#
_entry.id   AF-A0A256Z7Y1-F1
#
_cell.length_a   1.000
_cell.length_b   1.000
_cell.length_c   1.000
_cell.angle_alpha   90.00
_cell.angle_beta   90.00
_cell.angle_gamma   90.00
#
_symmetry.space_group_name_H-M   'P 1'
#
loop_
_entity.id
_entity.type
_entity.pdbx_description
1 polymer ?
#
loop_
_entity_poly.entity_id
_entity_poly.type
_entity_poly.pdbx_seq_one_letter_code
_entity_poly.pdbx_strand_id
1 'polypeptide(L)'
;MDPTKRLGLEVVYEDSEVVVVRAPTEDQLINIITSLLRDKPMTVKELHSILSGLASEDKIRKALIRLVNDGRVYVLEDGRFTVVGL
;
A
#
# COMPACT_ATOMS: atom_id res chain seq x y z
N MET A 1 -30.05 -4.78 -12.67
CA MET A 1 -31.13 -5.52 -11.98
C MET A 1 -30.66 -6.96 -11.85
N ASP A 2 -30.64 -7.49 -10.63
CA ASP A 2 -30.21 -8.85 -10.33
C ASP A 2 -31.22 -9.87 -10.92
N PRO A 3 -30.81 -10.74 -11.88
CA PRO A 3 -31.68 -11.73 -12.51
C PRO A 3 -32.30 -12.72 -11.52
N THR A 4 -31.59 -13.04 -10.44
CA THR A 4 -32.02 -14.05 -9.45
C THR A 4 -33.26 -13.58 -8.67
N LYS A 5 -33.37 -12.27 -8.43
CA LYS A 5 -34.48 -11.63 -7.72
C LYS A 5 -35.81 -11.69 -8.48
N ARG A 6 -35.80 -11.76 -9.81
CA ARG A 6 -37.02 -11.96 -10.64
C ARG A 6 -37.48 -13.41 -10.68
N LEU A 7 -36.57 -14.36 -10.45
CA LEU A 7 -36.82 -15.79 -10.60
C LEU A 7 -37.10 -16.49 -9.27
N GLY A 8 -36.98 -15.79 -8.14
CA GLY A 8 -37.24 -16.35 -6.81
C GLY A 8 -36.26 -17.45 -6.42
N LEU A 9 -35.07 -17.46 -7.01
CA LEU A 9 -34.04 -18.48 -6.79
C LEU A 9 -33.18 -18.11 -5.58
N GLU A 10 -32.89 -19.09 -4.74
CA GLU A 10 -31.96 -18.96 -3.63
C GLU A 10 -30.53 -19.06 -4.15
N VAL A 11 -29.68 -18.08 -3.80
CA VAL A 11 -28.25 -18.12 -4.14
C VAL A 11 -27.56 -19.08 -3.17
N VAL A 12 -27.20 -20.26 -3.67
CA VAL A 12 -26.63 -21.35 -2.86
C VAL A 12 -25.11 -21.19 -2.68
N TYR A 13 -24.42 -20.56 -3.63
CA TYR A 13 -22.99 -20.27 -3.56
C TYR A 13 -22.61 -19.14 -4.53
N GLU A 14 -21.84 -18.16 -4.06
CA GLU A 14 -21.27 -17.08 -4.87
C GLU A 14 -19.75 -17.15 -4.71
N ASP A 15 -19.04 -17.51 -5.78
CA ASP A 15 -17.57 -17.60 -5.77
C ASP A 15 -16.99 -16.22 -6.09
N SER A 16 -16.31 -15.62 -5.12
CA SER A 16 -15.63 -14.35 -5.32
C SER A 16 -14.26 -14.63 -5.93
N GLU A 17 -14.04 -14.21 -7.18
CA GLU A 17 -12.74 -14.33 -7.85
C GLU A 17 -11.61 -13.79 -6.95
N VAL A 18 -10.74 -14.68 -6.47
CA VAL A 18 -9.57 -14.29 -5.67
C VAL A 18 -8.45 -13.89 -6.62
N VAL A 19 -8.07 -12.61 -6.61
CA VAL A 19 -6.91 -12.12 -7.36
C VAL A 19 -5.63 -12.33 -6.53
N VAL A 20 -4.81 -13.29 -6.95
CA VAL A 20 -3.49 -13.52 -6.34
C VAL A 20 -2.45 -12.63 -7.02
N VAL A 21 -1.90 -11.68 -6.27
CA VAL A 21 -0.75 -10.88 -6.70
C VAL A 21 0.53 -11.37 -6.03
N ARG A 22 1.64 -11.35 -6.76
CA ARG A 22 2.96 -11.56 -6.16
C ARG A 22 3.30 -10.36 -5.28
N ALA A 23 3.99 -10.61 -4.17
CA ALA A 23 4.55 -9.53 -3.36
C ALA A 23 5.52 -8.67 -4.20
N PRO A 24 5.58 -7.35 -3.96
CA PRO A 24 6.50 -6.46 -4.66
C PRO A 24 7.96 -6.82 -4.38
N THR A 25 8.81 -6.62 -5.39
CA THR A 25 10.27 -6.57 -5.20
C THR A 25 10.67 -5.35 -4.37
N GLU A 26 11.91 -5.28 -3.92
CA GLU A 26 12.41 -4.12 -3.16
C GLU A 26 12.30 -2.82 -3.96
N ASP A 27 12.71 -2.83 -5.24
CA ASP A 27 12.61 -1.65 -6.10
C ASP A 27 11.15 -1.24 -6.36
N GLN A 28 10.25 -2.21 -6.51
CA GLN A 28 8.81 -1.93 -6.64
C GLN A 28 8.26 -1.31 -5.35
N LEU A 29 8.66 -1.84 -4.18
CA LEU A 29 8.25 -1.29 -2.89
C LEU A 29 8.73 0.16 -2.70
N ILE A 30 9.97 0.46 -3.09
CA ILE A 30 10.52 1.83 -3.06
C ILE A 30 9.68 2.77 -3.93
N ASN A 31 9.32 2.34 -5.15
CA ASN A 31 8.51 3.15 -6.06
C ASN A 31 7.09 3.37 -5.53
N ILE A 32 6.47 2.33 -4.98
CA ILE A 32 5.14 2.41 -4.35
C ILE A 32 5.17 3.40 -3.17
N ILE A 33 6.13 3.26 -2.25
CA ILE A 33 6.26 4.16 -1.09
C ILE A 33 6.49 5.59 -1.55
N THR A 34 7.37 5.81 -2.53
CA THR A 34 7.62 7.15 -3.09
C THR A 34 6.34 7.76 -3.66
N SER A 35 5.53 6.97 -4.38
CA SER A 35 4.26 7.43 -4.93
C SER A 35 3.25 7.80 -3.85
N LEU A 36 3.15 7.01 -2.78
CA LEU A 36 2.28 7.32 -1.64
C LEU A 36 2.71 8.60 -0.93
N LEU A 37 4.02 8.79 -0.73
CA LEU A 37 4.56 9.98 -0.07
C LEU A 37 4.48 11.25 -0.92
N ARG A 38 4.33 11.13 -2.25
CA ARG A 38 4.02 12.25 -3.15
C ARG A 38 2.59 12.75 -2.99
N ASP A 39 1.66 11.87 -2.64
CA ASP A 39 0.26 12.23 -2.40
C ASP A 39 0.13 13.01 -1.07
N LYS A 40 0.72 12.49 0.00
CA LYS A 40 0.78 13.18 1.30
C LYS A 40 1.89 12.63 2.21
N PRO A 41 2.35 13.40 3.21
CA PRO A 41 3.21 12.88 4.27
C PRO A 41 2.53 11.78 5.08
N MET A 42 3.24 10.67 5.33
CA MET A 42 2.72 9.50 6.05
C MET A 42 3.71 8.92 7.05
N THR A 43 3.19 8.32 8.11
CA THR A 43 3.94 7.50 9.07
C THR A 43 4.16 6.08 8.55
N VAL A 44 5.10 5.35 9.16
CA VAL A 44 5.30 3.91 8.90
C VAL A 44 4.00 3.11 9.06
N LYS A 45 3.20 3.45 10.09
CA LYS A 45 1.95 2.76 10.40
C LYS A 45 0.90 2.97 9.31
N GLU A 46 0.78 4.19 8.78
CA GLU A 46 -0.13 4.49 7.68
C GLU A 46 0.29 3.76 6.39
N LEU A 47 1.59 3.80 6.05
CA LEU A 47 2.13 3.06 4.91
C LEU A 47 1.88 1.54 5.05
N HIS A 48 2.10 0.98 6.23
CA HIS A 48 1.85 -0.44 6.49
C HIS A 48 0.35 -0.79 6.42
N SER A 49 -0.53 0.12 6.85
CA SER A 49 -1.97 -0.08 6.71
C SER A 49 -2.40 -0.17 5.24
N ILE A 50 -1.81 0.64 4.36
CA ILE A 50 -2.10 0.63 2.92
C ILE A 50 -1.48 -0.58 2.23
N LEU A 51 -0.27 -0.97 2.65
CA LEU A 51 0.51 -2.06 2.06
C LEU A 51 0.32 -3.39 2.79
N SER A 52 -0.74 -3.50 3.60
CA SER A 52 -1.04 -4.73 4.34
C SER A 52 -1.24 -5.88 3.36
N GLY A 53 -0.55 -7.00 3.60
CA GLY A 53 -0.52 -8.15 2.70
C GLY A 53 0.47 -8.04 1.53
N LEU A 54 1.05 -6.87 1.28
CA LEU A 54 2.07 -6.65 0.23
C LEU A 54 3.48 -6.51 0.83
N ALA A 55 3.62 -5.78 1.93
CA ALA A 55 4.91 -5.56 2.58
C ALA A 55 4.78 -5.54 4.10
N SER A 56 5.75 -6.13 4.79
CA SER A 56 5.85 -6.04 6.25
C SER A 56 6.33 -4.65 6.68
N GLU A 57 6.00 -4.26 7.90
CA GLU A 57 6.48 -3.02 8.50
C GLU A 57 8.01 -2.89 8.50
N ASP A 58 8.73 -3.99 8.72
CA ASP A 58 10.20 -4.04 8.65
C ASP A 58 10.73 -3.70 7.24
N LYS A 59 10.11 -4.27 6.19
CA LYS A 59 10.47 -3.94 4.80
C LYS A 59 10.20 -2.49 4.49
N ILE A 60 9.10 -1.93 4.99
CA ILE A 60 8.76 -0.52 4.84
C ILE A 60 9.79 0.37 5.53
N ARG A 61 10.19 0.06 6.78
CA ARG A 61 11.27 0.80 7.46
C ARG A 61 12.58 0.76 6.68
N LYS A 62 12.99 -0.40 6.19
CA LYS A 62 14.22 -0.54 5.38
C LYS A 62 14.17 0.31 4.12
N ALA A 63 13.05 0.29 3.40
CA ALA A 63 12.86 1.11 2.20
C ALA A 63 12.87 2.62 2.52
N LEU A 64 12.23 3.04 3.61
CA LEU A 64 12.26 4.44 4.06
C LEU A 64 13.66 4.88 4.48
N ILE A 65 14.39 4.07 5.23
CA ILE A 65 15.79 4.35 5.61
C ILE A 65 16.65 4.53 4.37
N ARG A 66 16.50 3.66 3.36
CA ARG A 66 17.20 3.79 2.09
C ARG A 66 16.85 5.10 1.38
N LEU A 67 15.56 5.44 1.28
CA LEU A 67 15.12 6.71 0.67
C LEU A 67 15.63 7.95 1.41
N VAL A 68 15.75 7.89 2.74
CA VAL A 68 16.32 8.97 3.55
C VAL A 68 17.83 9.08 3.31
N ASN A 69 18.55 7.97 3.31
CA ASN A 69 19.99 7.94 3.03
C ASN A 69 20.32 8.44 1.62
N ASP A 70 19.44 8.15 0.64
CA ASP A 70 19.54 8.63 -0.73
C ASP A 70 19.17 10.12 -0.89
N GLY A 71 18.73 10.79 0.18
CA GLY A 71 18.31 12.19 0.16
C GLY A 71 17.00 12.43 -0.61
N ARG A 72 16.18 11.40 -0.80
CA ARG A 72 14.92 11.46 -1.58
C ARG A 72 13.69 11.71 -0.69
N VAL A 73 13.79 11.36 0.58
CA VAL A 73 12.74 11.50 1.60
C VAL A 73 13.35 12.09 2.86
N TYR A 74 12.58 12.88 3.61
CA TYR A 74 12.95 13.34 4.95
C TYR A 74 11.82 13.11 5.96
N VAL A 75 12.17 13.16 7.24
CA VAL A 75 11.25 12.97 8.36
C VAL A 75 10.86 14.34 8.91
N LEU A 76 9.57 14.57 9.04
CA LEU A 76 8.97 15.75 9.67
C LEU A 76 9.05 15.63 11.20
N GLU A 77 8.86 16.74 11.89
CA GLU A 77 8.91 16.79 13.36
C GLU A 77 7.87 15.87 14.03
N ASP A 78 6.74 15.61 13.36
CA ASP A 78 5.68 14.72 13.83
C ASP A 78 5.93 13.23 13.51
N GLY A 79 7.09 12.90 12.94
CA GLY A 79 7.49 11.54 12.58
C GLY A 79 6.92 11.03 11.25
N ARG A 80 6.24 11.88 10.46
CA ARG A 80 5.84 11.55 9.09
C ARG A 80 7.01 11.67 8.11
N PHE A 81 6.99 10.84 7.08
CA PHE A 81 7.93 10.90 5.97
C PHE A 81 7.32 11.71 4.82
N THR A 82 8.13 12.45 4.08
CA THR A 82 7.71 13.17 2.86
C THR A 82 8.85 13.25 1.85
N VAL A 83 8.52 13.39 0.56
CA VAL A 83 9.51 13.46 -0.52
C VAL A 83 10.17 14.84 -0.59
N VAL A 84 11.43 14.88 -1.02
CA VAL A 84 12.16 16.13 -1.26
C VAL A 84 11.62 16.84 -2.51
N GLY A 85 11.37 18.15 -2.40
CA GLY A 85 11.07 19.02 -3.54
C GLY A 85 9.65 18.90 -4.09
N LEU A 86 8.64 18.84 -3.21
CA LEU A 86 7.24 19.06 -3.60
C LEU A 86 7.05 20.47 -4.20
#